data_AF-Q9SIH8-F1
#
_entry.id   AF-Q9SIH8-F1
#
_cell.length_a   1.000
_cell.length_b   1.000
_cell.length_c   1.000
_cell.angle_alpha   90.00
_cell.angle_beta   90.00
_cell.angle_gamma   90.00
#
_symmetry.space_group_name_H-M   'P 1'
#
loop_
_entity.id
_entity.type
_entity.pdbx_description
1 polymer ?
#
loop_
_entity_poly.entity_id
_entity_poly.type
_entity_poly.pdbx_seq_one_letter_code
_entity_poly.pdbx_strand_id
1 'polypeptide(L)'
;MERSEEEIENLWKLQSEVKQRSESVKSIITELEIERGTLKVRALKLKEDSDVLTTWVEMNYLKLTSMDMGRIEEMFEIESEVEGLAGDDAIEDVLRVLEEAAERGELEIGSYLKQVRVLAREQFFLKHLSSFKTQNFHI
;
A
#
# COMPACT_ATOMS: atom_id res chain seq x y z
N MET A 1 -56.75 8.38 66.90
CA MET A 1 -57.06 7.48 65.77
C MET A 1 -56.48 8.05 64.48
N GLU A 2 -56.75 9.34 64.17
CA GLU A 2 -56.15 10.02 63.00
C GLU A 2 -54.61 10.00 62.94
N ARG A 3 -53.92 10.27 64.06
CA ARG A 3 -52.45 10.33 64.09
C ARG A 3 -51.76 8.99 63.76
N SER A 4 -52.39 7.86 64.13
CA SER A 4 -51.87 6.54 63.78
C SER A 4 -52.13 6.16 62.33
N GLU A 5 -53.22 6.67 61.74
CA GLU A 5 -53.53 6.44 60.32
C GLU A 5 -52.57 7.20 59.42
N GLU A 6 -52.23 8.45 59.77
CA GLU A 6 -51.23 9.26 59.08
C GLU A 6 -49.82 8.63 59.13
N GLU A 7 -49.42 8.11 60.29
CA GLU A 7 -48.15 7.38 60.43
C GLU A 7 -48.11 6.11 59.57
N ILE A 8 -49.22 5.36 59.51
CA ILE A 8 -49.33 4.17 58.64
C ILE A 8 -49.23 4.58 57.17
N GLU A 9 -49.92 5.63 56.73
CA GLU A 9 -49.84 6.10 55.34
C GLU A 9 -48.42 6.54 54.96
N ASN A 10 -47.73 7.23 55.86
CA ASN A 10 -46.34 7.65 55.65
C ASN A 10 -45.37 6.45 55.57
N LEU A 11 -45.56 5.43 56.40
CA LEU A 11 -44.77 4.20 56.33
C LEU A 11 -45.01 3.43 55.02
N TRP A 12 -46.24 3.43 54.50
CA TRP A 12 -46.55 2.80 53.20
C TRP A 12 -45.91 3.55 52.03
N LYS A 13 -45.94 4.89 52.05
CA LYS A 13 -45.22 5.73 51.07
C LYS A 13 -43.72 5.44 51.10
N LEU A 14 -43.12 5.44 52.29
CA LEU A 14 -41.70 5.15 52.46
C LEU A 14 -41.36 3.74 51.97
N GLN A 15 -42.18 2.73 52.25
CA GLN A 15 -41.98 1.37 51.78
C GLN A 15 -42.01 1.29 50.24
N SER A 16 -42.95 2.00 49.60
CA SER A 16 -43.05 2.07 48.14
C SER A 16 -41.80 2.71 47.53
N GLU A 17 -41.34 3.83 48.09
CA GLU A 17 -40.12 4.51 47.62
C GLU A 17 -38.87 3.63 47.78
N VAL A 18 -38.72 2.95 48.92
CA VAL A 18 -37.59 2.05 49.16
C VAL A 18 -37.62 0.88 48.17
N LYS A 19 -38.80 0.33 47.88
CA LYS A 19 -38.94 -0.75 46.89
C LYS A 19 -38.56 -0.27 45.49
N GLN A 20 -39.07 0.89 45.06
CA GLN A 20 -38.75 1.46 43.76
C GLN A 20 -37.24 1.73 43.63
N ARG A 21 -36.61 2.28 44.66
CA ARG A 21 -35.16 2.50 44.68
C ARG A 21 -34.38 1.20 44.64
N SER A 22 -34.84 0.16 45.35
CA SER A 22 -34.20 -1.17 45.32
C SER A 22 -34.24 -1.78 43.92
N GLU A 23 -35.37 -1.66 43.22
CA GLU A 23 -35.52 -2.13 41.84
C GLU A 23 -34.64 -1.35 40.87
N SER A 24 -34.59 -0.02 41.01
CA SER A 24 -33.69 0.83 40.21
C SER A 24 -32.22 0.49 40.42
N VAL A 25 -31.77 0.31 41.67
CA VAL A 25 -30.38 -0.09 41.98
C VAL A 25 -30.06 -1.46 41.38
N LYS A 26 -30.99 -2.41 41.42
CA LYS A 26 -30.79 -3.72 40.77
C LYS A 26 -30.59 -3.57 39.26
N SER A 27 -31.40 -2.74 38.59
CA SER A 27 -31.24 -2.47 37.14
C SER A 27 -29.85 -1.90 36.84
N ILE A 28 -29.44 -0.88 37.59
CA ILE A 28 -28.14 -0.22 37.42
C ILE A 28 -27.00 -1.22 37.60
N ILE A 29 -27.08 -2.08 38.64
CA ILE A 29 -26.06 -3.12 38.86
C ILE A 29 -26.00 -4.05 37.64
N THR A 30 -27.14 -4.52 37.13
CA THR A 30 -27.15 -5.43 35.97
C THR A 30 -26.58 -4.77 34.72
N GLU A 31 -26.89 -3.50 34.46
CA GLU A 31 -26.37 -2.74 33.33
C GLU A 31 -24.86 -2.55 33.43
N LEU A 32 -24.35 -2.19 34.60
CA LEU A 32 -22.92 -2.05 34.87
C LEU A 32 -22.17 -3.37 34.69
N GLU A 33 -22.77 -4.50 35.07
CA GLU A 33 -22.14 -5.81 34.87
C GLU A 33 -22.02 -6.19 33.40
N ILE A 34 -23.04 -5.88 32.59
CA ILE A 34 -23.04 -6.07 31.14
C ILE A 34 -22.00 -5.16 30.48
N GLU A 35 -21.97 -3.87 30.87
CA GLU A 35 -21.00 -2.92 30.34
C GLU A 35 -19.57 -3.34 30.67
N ARG A 36 -19.31 -3.73 31.91
CA ARG A 36 -18.02 -4.28 32.35
C ARG A 36 -17.62 -5.49 31.50
N GLY A 37 -18.55 -6.41 31.21
CA GLY A 37 -18.29 -7.57 30.34
C GLY A 37 -17.91 -7.14 28.92
N THR A 38 -18.68 -6.20 28.36
CA THR A 38 -18.45 -5.65 27.01
C THR A 38 -17.09 -4.95 26.90
N LEU A 39 -16.73 -4.15 27.91
CA LEU A 39 -15.44 -3.46 27.95
C LEU A 39 -14.27 -4.45 28.06
N LYS A 40 -14.40 -5.52 28.85
CA LYS A 40 -13.37 -6.58 28.91
C LYS A 40 -13.13 -7.22 27.55
N VAL A 41 -14.19 -7.56 26.82
CA VAL A 41 -14.06 -8.15 25.48
C VAL A 41 -13.38 -7.19 24.52
N ARG A 42 -13.77 -5.89 24.53
CA ARG A 42 -13.13 -4.87 23.68
C ARG A 42 -11.64 -4.68 24.02
N ALA A 43 -11.29 -4.67 25.29
CA ALA A 43 -9.90 -4.53 25.73
C ALA A 43 -9.05 -5.74 25.28
N LEU A 44 -9.59 -6.95 25.36
CA LEU A 44 -8.90 -8.15 24.85
C LEU A 44 -8.69 -8.08 23.34
N LYS A 45 -9.70 -7.66 22.58
CA LYS A 45 -9.58 -7.48 21.14
C LYS A 45 -8.53 -6.43 20.78
N LEU A 46 -8.54 -5.27 21.45
CA LEU A 46 -7.56 -4.23 21.21
C LEU A 46 -6.13 -4.69 21.50
N LYS A 47 -5.96 -5.53 22.54
CA LYS A 47 -4.67 -6.15 22.83
C LYS A 47 -4.23 -7.09 21.70
N GLU A 48 -5.11 -7.96 21.23
CA GLU A 48 -4.83 -8.86 20.11
C GLU A 48 -4.45 -8.09 18.84
N ASP A 49 -5.22 -7.05 18.49
CA ASP A 49 -4.92 -6.16 17.36
C ASP A 49 -3.55 -5.47 17.53
N SER A 50 -3.21 -5.04 18.75
CA SER A 50 -1.91 -4.45 19.06
C SER A 50 -0.76 -5.44 18.93
N ASP A 51 -0.95 -6.70 19.31
CA ASP A 51 0.07 -7.76 19.20
C ASP A 51 0.35 -8.08 17.72
N VAL A 52 -0.70 -8.11 16.88
CA VAL A 52 -0.58 -8.26 15.42
C VAL A 52 0.21 -7.10 14.81
N LEU A 53 -0.12 -5.86 15.19
CA LEU A 53 0.60 -4.68 14.70
C LEU A 53 2.07 -4.68 15.14
N THR A 54 2.36 -5.04 16.38
CA THR A 54 3.73 -5.11 16.90
C THR A 54 4.54 -6.14 16.12
N THR A 55 3.99 -7.33 15.90
CA THR A 55 4.61 -8.39 15.10
C THR A 55 4.87 -7.91 13.67
N TRP A 56 3.90 -7.23 13.05
CA TRP A 56 4.06 -6.69 11.71
C TRP A 56 5.19 -5.64 11.65
N VAL A 57 5.26 -4.74 12.63
CA VAL A 57 6.32 -3.73 12.71
C VAL A 57 7.69 -4.40 12.87
N GLU A 58 7.84 -5.36 13.77
CA GLU A 58 9.11 -6.08 13.97
C GLU A 58 9.58 -6.78 12.68
N MET A 59 8.67 -7.44 11.96
CA MET A 59 8.98 -8.15 10.73
C MET A 59 9.32 -7.22 9.55
N ASN A 60 8.70 -6.04 9.48
CA ASN A 60 8.81 -5.15 8.32
C ASN A 60 9.81 -4.01 8.54
N TYR A 61 10.00 -3.54 9.77
CA TYR A 61 10.96 -2.48 10.07
C TYR A 61 12.41 -2.93 9.80
N LEU A 62 12.73 -4.19 10.11
CA LEU A 62 14.03 -4.79 9.75
C LEU A 62 14.22 -4.91 8.24
N LYS A 63 13.14 -5.14 7.48
CA LYS A 63 13.19 -5.18 6.01
C LYS A 63 13.38 -3.77 5.44
N LEU A 64 12.66 -2.78 5.95
CA LEU A 64 12.78 -1.38 5.52
C LEU A 64 14.16 -0.78 5.84
N THR A 65 14.77 -1.15 6.97
CA THR A 65 16.10 -0.64 7.35
C THR A 65 17.25 -1.39 6.67
N SER A 66 17.02 -2.60 6.16
CA SER A 66 18.00 -3.36 5.35
C SER A 66 17.76 -3.27 3.84
N MET A 67 16.62 -2.74 3.40
CA MET A 67 16.37 -2.41 2.01
C MET A 67 17.16 -1.17 1.65
N ASP A 68 18.24 -1.40 0.90
CA ASP A 68 18.95 -0.34 0.21
C ASP A 68 18.01 0.26 -0.85
N MET A 69 17.45 1.43 -0.54
CA MET A 69 16.58 2.16 -1.46
C MET A 69 17.29 2.47 -2.78
N GLY A 70 18.63 2.58 -2.78
CA GLY A 70 19.43 2.75 -4.00
C GLY A 70 19.33 1.54 -4.94
N ARG A 71 19.28 0.32 -4.40
CA ARG A 71 19.16 -0.91 -5.21
C ARG A 71 17.78 -1.05 -5.88
N ILE A 72 16.73 -0.49 -5.28
CA ILE A 72 15.39 -0.49 -5.87
C ILE A 72 15.32 0.52 -7.01
N GLU A 73 15.90 1.71 -6.81
CA GLU A 73 16.00 2.75 -7.84
C GLU A 73 16.86 2.27 -9.03
N GLU A 74 18.01 1.63 -8.75
CA GLU A 74 18.86 0.99 -9.76
C GLU A 74 18.11 -0.06 -10.59
N MET A 75 17.21 -0.83 -9.96
CA MET A 75 16.40 -1.83 -10.69
C MET A 75 15.43 -1.20 -11.71
N PHE A 76 14.88 -0.02 -11.42
CA PHE A 76 14.04 0.72 -12.37
C PHE A 76 14.87 1.40 -13.46
N GLU A 77 16.12 1.74 -13.18
CA GLU A 77 17.03 2.32 -14.17
C GLU A 77 17.53 1.25 -15.18
N ILE A 78 17.78 0.03 -14.73
CA ILE A 78 18.16 -1.13 -15.57
C ILE A 78 17.09 -1.42 -16.64
N GLU A 79 15.79 -1.31 -16.31
CA GLU A 79 14.71 -1.56 -17.27
C GLU A 79 14.79 -0.60 -18.49
N SER A 80 15.06 0.69 -18.23
CA SER A 80 15.22 1.68 -19.30
C SER A 80 16.50 1.46 -20.13
N GLU A 81 17.57 0.90 -19.55
CA GLU A 81 18.79 0.56 -20.29
C GLU A 81 18.57 -0.65 -21.20
N VAL A 82 17.87 -1.67 -20.72
CA VAL A 82 17.54 -2.87 -21.50
C VAL A 82 16.65 -2.54 -22.70
N GLU A 83 15.65 -1.66 -22.52
CA GLU A 83 14.83 -1.19 -23.65
C GLU A 83 15.65 -0.45 -24.72
N GLY A 84 16.63 0.37 -24.30
CA GLY A 84 17.51 1.09 -25.21
C GLY A 84 18.42 0.16 -26.03
N LEU A 85 18.96 -0.88 -25.39
CA LEU A 85 19.78 -1.91 -26.05
C LEU A 85 18.95 -2.76 -27.02
N ALA A 86 17.76 -3.20 -26.59
CA ALA A 86 16.86 -3.95 -27.46
C ALA A 86 16.41 -3.14 -28.69
N GLY A 87 16.20 -1.83 -28.52
CA GLY A 87 15.91 -0.91 -29.61
C GLY A 87 17.09 -0.77 -30.60
N ASP A 88 18.32 -0.71 -30.09
CA ASP A 88 19.53 -0.67 -30.93
C ASP A 88 19.69 -1.94 -31.76
N ASP A 89 19.56 -3.11 -31.12
CA ASP A 89 19.65 -4.42 -31.79
C ASP A 89 18.55 -4.59 -32.86
N ALA A 90 17.33 -4.14 -32.57
CA ALA A 90 16.23 -4.19 -33.53
C ALA A 90 16.49 -3.31 -34.76
N ILE A 91 17.17 -2.17 -34.59
CA ILE A 91 17.55 -1.31 -35.73
C ILE A 91 18.60 -2.00 -36.60
N GLU A 92 19.61 -2.64 -36.01
CA GLU A 92 20.61 -3.43 -36.75
C GLU A 92 19.98 -4.54 -37.59
N ASP A 93 19.00 -5.26 -37.02
CA ASP A 93 18.26 -6.30 -37.74
C ASP A 93 17.46 -5.74 -38.92
N VAL A 94 16.79 -4.59 -38.75
CA VAL A 94 16.06 -3.93 -39.84
C VAL A 94 17.01 -3.42 -40.92
N LEU A 95 18.16 -2.85 -40.55
CA LEU A 95 19.17 -2.40 -41.51
C LEU A 95 19.71 -3.56 -42.36
N ARG A 96 19.98 -4.71 -41.73
CA ARG A 96 20.42 -5.93 -42.44
C ARG A 96 19.39 -6.36 -43.50
N VAL A 97 18.11 -6.39 -43.14
CA VAL A 97 17.03 -6.76 -44.07
C VAL A 97 16.88 -5.73 -45.20
N LEU A 98 17.03 -4.44 -44.90
CA LEU A 98 16.97 -3.38 -45.91
C LEU A 98 18.14 -3.47 -46.90
N GLU A 99 19.33 -3.80 -46.42
CA GLU A 99 20.51 -4.04 -47.26
C GLU A 99 20.28 -5.24 -48.19
N GLU A 100 19.84 -6.38 -47.66
CA GLU A 100 19.50 -7.56 -48.46
C GLU A 100 18.45 -7.27 -49.54
N ALA A 101 17.40 -6.52 -49.21
CA ALA A 101 16.34 -6.15 -50.15
C ALA A 101 16.85 -5.17 -51.23
N ALA A 102 17.76 -4.25 -50.88
CA ALA A 102 18.41 -3.36 -51.82
C ALA A 102 19.33 -4.13 -52.78
N GLU A 103 20.12 -5.09 -52.29
CA GLU A 103 20.98 -5.97 -53.10
C GLU A 103 20.18 -6.82 -54.10
N ARG A 104 18.99 -7.28 -53.71
CA ARG A 104 18.06 -8.01 -54.58
C ARG A 104 17.33 -7.11 -55.59
N GLY A 105 17.51 -5.79 -55.51
CA GLY A 105 16.84 -4.83 -56.38
C GLY A 105 15.35 -4.63 -56.08
N GLU A 106 14.88 -5.07 -54.91
CA GLU A 106 13.49 -4.95 -54.46
C GLU A 106 13.17 -3.54 -53.93
N LEU A 107 14.20 -2.72 -53.70
CA LEU A 107 14.09 -1.34 -53.22
C LEU A 107 14.76 -0.34 -54.16
N GLU A 108 14.08 0.79 -54.37
CA GLU A 108 14.70 1.96 -54.99
C GLU A 108 15.75 2.57 -54.05
N ILE A 109 16.92 2.91 -54.58
CA ILE A 109 18.05 3.46 -53.82
C ILE A 109 17.69 4.71 -53.00
N GLY A 110 16.79 5.56 -53.53
CA GLY A 110 16.32 6.74 -52.82
C GLY A 110 15.50 6.41 -51.56
N SER A 111 14.70 5.34 -51.63
CA SER A 111 13.91 4.84 -50.50
C SER A 111 14.81 4.17 -49.46
N TYR A 112 15.80 3.37 -49.89
CA TYR A 112 16.80 2.77 -49.01
C TYR A 112 17.57 3.82 -48.21
N LEU A 113 18.18 4.81 -48.89
CA LEU A 113 18.97 5.85 -48.23
C LEU A 113 18.15 6.72 -47.27
N LYS A 114 16.86 6.93 -47.57
CA LYS A 114 15.95 7.64 -46.66
C LYS A 114 15.72 6.85 -45.38
N GLN A 115 15.45 5.55 -45.47
CA GLN A 115 15.19 4.71 -44.30
C GLN A 115 16.45 4.50 -43.45
N VAL A 116 17.59 4.23 -44.09
CA VAL A 116 18.88 4.12 -43.38
C VAL A 116 19.19 5.39 -42.60
N ARG A 117 18.95 6.57 -43.18
CA ARG A 117 19.20 7.85 -42.48
C ARG A 117 18.30 8.03 -41.25
N VAL A 118 17.03 7.64 -41.34
CA VAL A 118 16.08 7.77 -40.22
C VAL A 118 16.47 6.79 -39.10
N LEU A 119 16.74 5.54 -39.45
CA LEU A 119 17.12 4.50 -38.50
C LEU A 119 18.46 4.80 -37.83
N ALA A 120 19.47 5.24 -38.58
CA ALA A 120 20.77 5.63 -38.02
C ALA A 120 20.67 6.83 -37.05
N ARG A 121 19.74 7.77 -37.31
CA ARG A 121 19.47 8.87 -36.39
C ARG A 121 18.83 8.38 -35.09
N GLU A 122 17.88 7.47 -35.17
CA GLU A 122 17.25 6.87 -33.99
C GLU A 122 18.27 6.07 -33.18
N GLN A 123 19.09 5.26 -33.86
CA GLN A 123 20.18 4.49 -33.28
C GLN A 123 21.18 5.37 -32.51
N PHE A 124 21.52 6.54 -33.06
CA PHE A 124 22.37 7.52 -32.39
C PHE A 124 21.77 8.00 -31.07
N PHE A 125 20.47 8.27 -31.02
CA PHE A 125 19.81 8.69 -29.79
C PHE A 125 19.73 7.56 -28.77
N LEU A 126 19.41 6.33 -29.19
CA LEU A 126 19.39 5.17 -28.30
C LEU A 126 20.77 4.93 -27.65
N LYS A 127 21.85 4.97 -28.44
CA LYS A 127 23.24 4.81 -27.95
C LYS A 127 23.69 5.96 -27.04
N HIS A 128 23.30 7.20 -27.36
CA HIS A 128 23.68 8.34 -26.53
C HIS A 128 22.91 8.35 -25.19
N LEU A 129 21.63 7.97 -25.20
CA LEU A 129 20.82 7.92 -23.98
C LEU A 129 21.29 6.81 -23.04
N SER A 130 21.69 5.66 -23.58
CA SER A 130 22.28 4.57 -22.79
C SER A 130 23.70 4.91 -22.30
N SER A 131 24.58 5.44 -23.16
CA SER A 131 25.96 5.78 -22.78
C SER A 131 26.07 6.94 -21.77
N PHE A 132 25.16 7.91 -21.80
CA PHE A 132 25.16 9.04 -20.85
C PHE A 132 24.75 8.60 -19.44
N LYS A 133 23.92 7.56 -19.33
CA LYS A 133 23.55 6.97 -18.04
C LYS A 133 24.71 6.19 -17.44
N THR A 134 25.38 5.32 -18.22
CA THR A 134 26.50 4.49 -17.73
C THR A 134 27.68 5.29 -17.16
N GLN A 135 27.94 6.52 -17.66
CA GLN A 135 29.03 7.37 -17.15
C GLN A 135 28.72 8.04 -15.80
N ASN A 136 27.45 8.17 -15.42
CA ASN A 136 27.05 8.78 -14.14
C ASN A 136 27.06 7.78 -12.96
N PHE A 137 27.23 6.48 -13.22
CA PHE A 137 27.32 5.42 -12.19
C PHE A 137 28.76 5.04 -11.78
N HIS A 138 29.76 5.90 -12.02
CA HIS A 138 31.17 5.65 -11.65
C HIS A 138 31.73 6.63 -10.61
N ILE A 139 30.89 7.15 -9.71
CA ILE A 139 31.32 7.87 -8.49
C ILE A 139 30.78 7.16 -7.25
#